data_AF-A0A7X5WUZ1-F1
#
_entry.id   AF-A0A7X5WUZ1-F1
#
_cell.length_a   1.000
_cell.length_b   1.000
_cell.length_c   1.000
_cell.angle_alpha   90.00
_cell.angle_beta   90.00
_cell.angle_gamma   90.00
#
_symmetry.space_group_name_H-M   'P 1'
#
loop_
_entity.id
_entity.type
_entity.pdbx_description
1 polymer ?
#
loop_
_entity_poly.entity_id
_entity_poly.type
_entity_poly.pdbx_seq_one_letter_code
_entity_poly.pdbx_strand_id
1 'polypeptide(L)'
;QLQFEMEEEYPGSYRSPDDPERVVYDESVIDRFNTEKALEYTFDNLDRYPLVVLARMGRSLEVFRVEHTLRVNYNVEGRWKIPSVLGLVGYYGLIPFTILGFEMLRRRGERLVPFAAMWTLVLFASAITFGLTRYRVPIDVAMILVSSFSLAWLWPHLVGGVRSALGADP
;
A
#
# COMPACT_ATOMS: atom_id res chain seq x y z
N GLN A 1 -38.96 26.94 12.44
CA GLN A 1 -38.75 27.13 13.88
C GLN A 1 -37.76 26.08 14.40
N LEU A 2 -38.07 24.78 14.34
CA LEU A 2 -37.15 23.70 14.74
C LEU A 2 -35.77 23.73 14.06
N GLN A 3 -35.68 24.03 12.76
CA GLN A 3 -34.39 24.11 12.05
C GLN A 3 -33.55 25.34 12.43
N PHE A 4 -34.19 26.42 12.88
CA PHE A 4 -33.50 27.62 13.37
C PHE A 4 -32.94 27.39 14.79
N GLU A 5 -33.68 26.70 15.65
CA GLU A 5 -33.20 26.28 16.98
C GLU A 5 -32.02 25.29 16.86
N MET A 6 -32.10 24.36 15.91
CA MET A 6 -31.00 23.43 15.59
C MET A 6 -29.74 24.12 15.09
N GLU A 7 -29.86 25.18 14.29
CA GLU A 7 -28.71 25.92 13.76
C GLU A 7 -28.06 26.83 14.83
N GLU A 8 -28.83 27.21 15.85
CA GLU A 8 -28.35 27.93 17.04
C GLU A 8 -27.60 27.00 18.02
N GLU A 9 -28.07 25.76 18.21
CA GLU A 9 -27.43 24.76 19.08
C GLU A 9 -26.30 23.98 18.39
N TYR A 10 -26.45 23.66 17.10
CA TYR A 10 -25.55 22.84 16.28
C TYR A 10 -25.42 23.41 14.85
N PRO A 11 -24.52 24.39 14.63
CA PRO A 11 -24.44 25.13 13.37
C PRO A 11 -24.12 24.21 12.17
N GLY A 12 -24.91 24.37 11.10
CA GLY A 12 -24.83 23.58 9.88
C GLY A 12 -25.16 22.10 10.07
N SER A 13 -26.09 21.79 10.97
CA SER A 13 -26.68 20.46 11.11
C SER A 13 -28.10 20.41 10.56
N TYR A 14 -28.50 19.21 10.13
CA TYR A 14 -29.84 18.88 9.66
C TYR A 14 -30.25 17.52 10.21
N ARG A 15 -31.54 17.21 10.15
CA ARG A 15 -32.09 15.94 10.64
C ARG A 15 -32.05 14.90 9.51
N SER A 16 -31.58 13.68 9.81
CA SER A 16 -31.53 12.61 8.81
C SER A 16 -32.94 12.33 8.25
N PRO A 17 -33.10 12.19 6.91
CA PRO A 17 -34.39 11.82 6.32
C PRO A 17 -34.91 10.46 6.80
N ASP A 18 -33.99 9.53 7.09
CA ASP A 18 -34.29 8.15 7.47
C ASP A 18 -34.53 7.95 8.97
N ASP A 19 -34.03 8.88 9.80
CA ASP A 19 -34.13 8.82 11.26
C ASP A 19 -34.26 10.23 11.85
N PRO A 20 -35.49 10.64 12.20
CA PRO A 20 -35.74 11.96 12.74
C PRO A 20 -35.05 12.27 14.06
N GLU A 21 -34.57 11.29 14.83
CA GLU A 21 -33.83 11.58 16.07
C GLU A 21 -32.34 11.83 15.82
N ARG A 22 -31.85 11.48 14.62
CA ARG A 22 -30.45 11.61 14.26
C ARG A 22 -30.15 12.99 13.67
N VAL A 23 -29.36 13.76 14.42
CA VAL A 23 -28.73 15.01 13.95
C VAL A 23 -27.49 14.65 13.11
N VAL A 24 -27.44 15.16 11.88
CA VAL A 24 -26.35 14.97 10.93
C VAL A 24 -25.81 16.35 10.59
N TYR A 25 -24.50 16.54 10.66
CA TYR A 25 -23.88 17.78 10.20
C TYR A 25 -23.76 17.75 8.68
N ASP A 26 -23.93 18.92 8.06
CA ASP A 26 -23.56 19.16 6.67
C ASP A 26 -22.11 18.70 6.46
N GLU A 27 -21.88 17.96 5.37
CA GLU A 27 -20.55 17.43 5.04
C GLU A 27 -19.51 18.56 4.95
N SER A 28 -19.90 19.76 4.52
CA SER A 28 -19.02 20.94 4.45
C SER A 28 -18.58 21.43 5.83
N VAL A 29 -19.43 21.32 6.86
CA VAL A 29 -19.09 21.70 8.24
C VAL A 29 -18.15 20.67 8.85
N ILE A 30 -18.46 19.38 8.65
CA ILE A 30 -17.59 18.28 9.10
C ILE A 30 -16.22 18.37 8.44
N ASP A 31 -16.17 18.58 7.12
CA ASP A 31 -14.93 18.67 6.35
C ASP A 31 -14.06 19.84 6.81
N ARG A 32 -14.65 21.03 6.99
CA ARG A 32 -13.95 22.20 7.51
C ARG A 32 -13.37 21.95 8.90
N PHE A 33 -14.17 21.41 9.82
CA PHE A 33 -13.74 21.09 11.17
C PHE A 33 -12.60 20.06 11.17
N ASN A 34 -12.73 18.98 10.40
CA ASN A 34 -11.71 17.94 10.30
C ASN A 34 -10.42 18.47 9.67
N THR A 35 -10.52 19.31 8.64
CA THR A 35 -9.37 19.93 7.99
C THR A 35 -8.63 20.84 8.95
N GLU A 36 -9.34 21.70 9.68
CA GLU A 36 -8.75 22.59 10.68
C GLU A 36 -8.02 21.80 11.77
N LYS A 37 -8.67 20.78 12.34
CA LYS A 37 -8.06 19.91 13.36
C LYS A 37 -6.89 19.08 12.83
N ALA A 38 -6.95 18.61 11.59
CA ALA A 38 -5.86 17.89 10.96
C ALA A 38 -4.64 18.79 10.73
N LEU A 39 -4.85 20.04 10.31
CA LEU A 39 -3.78 21.02 10.12
C LEU A 39 -3.14 21.41 11.45
N GLU A 40 -3.96 21.76 12.45
CA GLU A 40 -3.51 22.08 13.82
C GLU A 40 -2.60 20.96 14.36
N TYR A 41 -3.10 19.71 14.35
CA TYR A 41 -2.31 18.56 14.82
C TYR A 41 -1.03 18.33 14.00
N THR A 42 -1.07 18.54 12.69
CA THR A 42 0.10 18.33 11.83
C THR A 42 1.19 19.35 12.11
N PHE A 43 0.84 20.63 12.24
CA PHE A 43 1.80 21.70 12.51
C PHE A 43 2.37 21.60 13.93
N ASP A 44 1.58 21.17 14.91
CA ASP A 44 2.03 20.92 16.28
C ASP A 44 2.98 19.72 16.40
N ASN A 45 3.07 18.85 15.38
CA ASN A 45 3.84 17.60 15.40
C ASN A 45 4.81 17.46 14.21
N LEU A 46 5.33 18.56 13.67
CA LEU A 46 6.23 18.52 12.50
C LEU A 46 7.53 17.73 12.75
N ASP A 47 8.01 17.69 13.98
CA ASP A 47 9.18 16.91 14.40
C ASP A 47 8.99 15.40 14.18
N ARG A 48 7.74 14.92 14.27
CA ARG A 48 7.39 13.51 14.05
C ARG A 48 7.11 13.19 12.59
N TYR A 49 6.99 14.20 11.73
CA TYR A 49 6.66 14.02 10.32
C TYR A 49 7.60 13.06 9.57
N PRO A 50 8.94 13.12 9.73
CA PRO A 50 9.85 12.16 9.08
C PRO A 50 9.57 10.72 9.48
N LEU A 51 9.25 10.47 10.76
CA LEU A 51 8.90 9.15 11.25
C LEU A 51 7.57 8.66 10.65
N VAL A 52 6.60 9.57 10.49
CA VAL A 52 5.31 9.26 9.83
C VAL A 52 5.52 8.90 8.36
N VAL A 53 6.38 9.63 7.64
CA VAL A 53 6.73 9.32 6.23
C VAL A 53 7.32 7.92 6.11
N LEU A 54 8.28 7.57 6.96
CA LEU A 54 8.87 6.23 6.99
C LEU A 54 7.83 5.16 7.33
N ALA A 55 6.95 5.43 8.29
CA ALA A 55 5.85 4.52 8.65
C ALA A 55 4.86 4.34 7.49
N ARG A 56 4.55 5.39 6.72
CA ARG A 56 3.69 5.32 5.52
C ARG A 56 4.33 4.48 4.43
N MET A 57 5.58 4.78 4.08
CA MET A 57 6.36 4.00 3.10
C MET A 57 6.44 2.53 3.52
N GLY A 58 6.79 2.28 4.78
CA GLY A 58 6.88 0.93 5.33
C GLY A 58 5.53 0.20 5.31
N ARG A 59 4.42 0.90 5.54
CA ARG A 59 3.08 0.31 5.46
C ARG A 59 2.68 0.00 4.02
N SER A 60 3.00 0.88 3.06
CA SER A 60 2.80 0.64 1.63
C SER A 60 3.57 -0.59 1.15
N LEU A 61 4.79 -0.80 1.64
CA LEU A 61 5.62 -1.98 1.33
C LEU A 61 5.27 -3.21 2.19
N GLU A 62 4.26 -3.13 3.06
CA GLU A 62 3.90 -4.20 3.99
C GLU A 62 5.05 -4.65 4.91
N VAL A 63 5.99 -3.76 5.25
CA VAL A 63 7.05 -4.02 6.25
C VAL A 63 6.72 -3.42 7.62
N PHE A 64 5.76 -2.51 7.69
CA PHE A 64 5.33 -1.85 8.93
C PHE A 64 3.87 -2.20 9.28
N ARG A 65 3.63 -2.70 10.50
CA ARG A 65 2.30 -3.07 11.05
C ARG A 65 1.47 -3.96 10.12
N VAL A 66 2.10 -5.01 9.59
CA VAL A 66 1.51 -5.96 8.63
C VAL A 66 0.20 -6.58 9.12
N GLU A 67 0.18 -7.06 10.37
CA GLU A 67 -1.00 -7.67 10.98
C GLU A 67 -2.20 -6.72 11.05
N HIS A 68 -1.93 -5.43 11.35
CA HIS A 68 -2.97 -4.42 11.36
C HIS A 68 -3.53 -4.19 9.95
N THR A 69 -2.68 -4.13 8.93
CA THR A 69 -3.10 -3.98 7.54
C THR A 69 -3.94 -5.18 7.07
N LEU A 70 -3.51 -6.41 7.39
CA LEU A 70 -4.28 -7.62 7.08
C LEU A 70 -5.66 -7.61 7.76
N ARG A 71 -5.72 -7.24 9.04
CA ARG A 71 -6.99 -7.13 9.77
C ARG A 71 -7.93 -6.08 9.17
N VAL A 72 -7.41 -4.94 8.73
CA VAL A 72 -8.19 -3.92 8.01
C VAL A 72 -8.72 -4.48 6.70
N ASN A 73 -7.91 -5.22 5.93
CA ASN A 73 -8.36 -5.87 4.70
C ASN A 73 -9.51 -6.86 4.97
N TYR A 74 -9.45 -7.64 6.05
CA TYR A 74 -10.49 -8.62 6.39
C TYR A 74 -11.77 -7.98 6.92
N ASN A 75 -11.63 -7.06 7.87
CA ASN A 75 -12.73 -6.59 8.70
C ASN A 75 -13.37 -5.31 8.18
N VAL A 76 -12.63 -4.49 7.41
CA VAL A 76 -13.09 -3.19 6.91
C VAL A 76 -13.33 -3.24 5.41
N GLU A 77 -12.39 -3.81 4.64
CA GLU A 77 -12.52 -3.90 3.18
C GLU A 77 -13.33 -5.11 2.70
N GLY A 78 -13.78 -5.99 3.61
CA GLY A 78 -14.57 -7.18 3.27
C GLY A 78 -13.83 -8.23 2.44
N ARG A 79 -12.49 -8.23 2.45
CA ARG A 79 -11.68 -9.16 1.65
C ARG A 79 -11.60 -10.53 2.31
N TRP A 80 -11.65 -11.57 1.47
CA TRP A 80 -11.44 -12.94 1.92
C TRP A 80 -10.03 -13.10 2.53
N LYS A 81 -9.97 -13.77 3.68
CA LYS A 81 -8.73 -13.96 4.45
C LYS A 81 -7.65 -14.68 3.64
N ILE A 82 -8.00 -15.80 3.03
CA ILE A 82 -7.05 -16.69 2.35
C ILE A 82 -6.36 -15.98 1.16
N PRO A 83 -7.07 -15.36 0.19
CA PRO A 83 -6.42 -14.67 -0.92
C PRO A 83 -5.48 -13.55 -0.50
N SER A 84 -5.81 -12.80 0.55
CA SER A 84 -4.96 -11.72 1.04
C SER A 84 -3.66 -12.24 1.67
N VAL A 85 -3.73 -13.36 2.41
CA VAL A 85 -2.54 -14.02 2.96
C VAL A 85 -1.67 -14.57 1.83
N LEU A 86 -2.27 -15.21 0.82
CA LEU A 86 -1.54 -15.72 -0.34
C LEU A 86 -0.86 -14.59 -1.13
N GLY A 87 -1.54 -13.45 -1.30
CA GLY A 87 -0.96 -12.26 -1.92
C GLY A 87 0.27 -11.76 -1.16
N LEU A 88 0.20 -11.70 0.17
CA LEU A 88 1.32 -11.30 1.02
C LEU A 88 2.50 -12.29 0.95
N VAL A 89 2.20 -13.59 0.99
CA VAL A 89 3.23 -14.63 0.86
C VAL A 89 3.89 -14.58 -0.52
N GLY A 90 3.11 -14.40 -1.58
CA GLY A 90 3.63 -14.21 -2.94
C GLY A 90 4.50 -12.96 -3.05
N TYR A 91 4.07 -11.84 -2.44
CA TYR A 91 4.86 -10.61 -2.38
C TYR A 91 6.23 -10.85 -1.73
N TYR A 92 6.26 -11.45 -0.53
CA TYR A 92 7.52 -11.76 0.14
C TYR A 92 8.37 -12.77 -0.61
N GLY A 93 7.75 -13.76 -1.26
CA GLY A 93 8.43 -14.73 -2.12
C GLY A 93 9.14 -14.07 -3.31
N LEU A 94 8.58 -13.00 -3.88
CA LEU A 94 9.16 -12.27 -5.01
C LEU A 94 10.35 -11.37 -4.62
N ILE A 95 10.47 -10.95 -3.37
CA ILE A 95 11.56 -10.07 -2.91
C ILE A 95 12.96 -10.63 -3.26
N PRO A 96 13.34 -11.87 -2.89
CA PRO A 96 14.67 -12.38 -3.21
C PRO A 96 14.94 -12.46 -4.71
N PHE A 97 13.96 -12.89 -5.51
CA PHE A 97 14.09 -12.93 -6.98
C PHE A 97 14.22 -11.54 -7.59
N THR A 98 13.50 -10.56 -7.05
CA THR A 98 13.60 -9.15 -7.49
C THR A 98 15.01 -8.63 -7.23
N ILE A 99 15.56 -8.85 -6.03
CA ILE A 99 16.92 -8.41 -5.66
C ILE A 99 17.95 -9.06 -6.59
N LEU A 100 17.84 -10.37 -6.82
CA LEU A 100 18.74 -11.09 -7.74
C LEU A 100 18.63 -10.56 -9.17
N GLY A 101 17.42 -10.43 -9.71
CA GLY A 101 17.19 -9.94 -11.07
C GLY A 101 17.71 -8.52 -11.27
N PHE A 102 17.51 -7.65 -10.27
CA PHE A 102 18.02 -6.28 -10.28
C PHE A 102 19.55 -6.25 -10.35
N GLU A 103 20.22 -7.03 -9.49
CA GLU A 103 21.68 -7.12 -9.47
C GLU A 103 22.24 -7.67 -10.79
N MET A 104 21.57 -8.67 -11.38
CA MET A 104 21.96 -9.23 -12.67
C MET A 104 21.85 -8.21 -13.81
N LEU A 105 20.73 -7.47 -13.88
CA LEU A 105 20.54 -6.41 -14.87
C LEU A 105 21.54 -5.27 -14.68
N ARG A 106 21.82 -4.89 -13.43
CA ARG A 106 22.81 -3.87 -13.08
C ARG A 106 24.21 -4.26 -13.57
N ARG A 107 24.62 -5.52 -13.35
CA ARG A 107 25.92 -6.04 -13.82
C ARG A 107 26.03 -6.10 -15.34
N ARG A 108 24.92 -6.23 -16.05
CA ARG A 108 24.87 -6.22 -17.52
C ARG A 108 24.87 -4.81 -18.13
N GLY A 109 24.81 -3.76 -17.30
CA GLY A 109 24.76 -2.37 -17.77
C GLY A 109 23.39 -1.96 -18.32
N GLU A 110 22.34 -2.72 -18.01
CA GLU A 110 20.98 -2.42 -18.47
C GLU A 110 20.38 -1.22 -17.73
N ARG A 111 19.52 -0.46 -18.42
CA ARG A 111 18.86 0.71 -17.84
C ARG A 111 17.74 0.28 -16.88
N LEU A 112 17.97 0.44 -15.59
CA LEU A 112 17.01 0.13 -14.52
C LEU A 112 16.04 1.27 -14.16
N VAL A 113 16.18 2.42 -14.84
CA VAL A 113 15.36 3.62 -14.65
C VAL A 113 13.86 3.35 -14.65
N PRO A 114 13.24 2.61 -15.61
CA PRO A 114 11.80 2.42 -15.61
C PRO A 114 11.30 1.66 -14.37
N PHE A 115 12.06 0.70 -13.85
CA PHE A 115 11.69 -0.05 -12.64
C PHE A 115 11.87 0.82 -11.40
N ALA A 116 13.00 1.52 -11.28
CA ALA A 116 13.27 2.43 -10.17
C ALA A 116 12.28 3.60 -10.12
N ALA A 117 11.80 4.06 -11.28
CA ALA A 117 10.77 5.10 -11.37
C ALA A 117 9.45 4.65 -10.73
N MET A 118 9.03 3.39 -10.91
CA MET A 118 7.81 2.87 -10.28
C MET A 118 7.93 2.82 -8.75
N TRP A 119 9.09 2.38 -8.24
CA TRP A 119 9.40 2.43 -6.81
C TRP A 119 9.37 3.85 -6.27
N THR A 120 10.05 4.77 -6.96
CA THR A 120 10.13 6.17 -6.55
C THR A 120 8.74 6.82 -6.54
N LEU A 121 7.94 6.60 -7.58
CA LEU A 121 6.59 7.14 -7.69
C LEU A 121 5.70 6.69 -6.52
N VAL A 122 5.66 5.40 -6.22
CA VAL A 122 4.82 4.86 -5.15
C VAL A 122 5.30 5.30 -3.77
N LEU A 123 6.61 5.31 -3.53
CA LEU A 123 7.18 5.77 -2.26
C LEU A 123 6.94 7.26 -2.05
N PHE A 124 7.09 8.07 -3.10
CA PHE A 124 6.80 9.50 -3.07
C PHE A 124 5.31 9.76 -2.81
N ALA A 125 4.42 9.08 -3.53
CA ALA A 125 2.98 9.18 -3.29
C ALA A 125 2.60 8.78 -1.85
N SER A 126 3.19 7.69 -1.34
CA SER A 126 3.01 7.22 0.03
C SER A 126 3.50 8.23 1.07
N ALA A 127 4.60 8.93 0.78
CA ALA A 127 5.15 9.96 1.66
C ALA A 127 4.16 11.11 1.86
N ILE A 128 3.56 11.61 0.77
CA ILE A 128 2.74 12.84 0.78
C ILE A 128 1.25 12.59 1.05
N THR A 129 0.73 11.39 0.72
CA THR A 129 -0.71 11.07 0.84
C THR A 129 -0.98 10.08 1.98
N PHE A 130 -1.09 8.79 1.66
CA PHE A 130 -1.48 7.71 2.57
C PHE A 130 -0.67 6.44 2.27
N GLY A 131 -0.19 5.76 3.32
CA GLY A 131 0.55 4.51 3.21
C GLY A 131 -0.33 3.28 3.07
N LEU A 132 -1.11 3.17 1.98
CA LEU A 132 -1.99 2.03 1.72
C LEU A 132 -1.42 1.07 0.68
N THR A 133 -1.66 -0.22 0.88
CA THR A 133 -1.15 -1.30 0.02
C THR A 133 -1.83 -1.33 -1.34
N ARG A 134 -3.05 -0.79 -1.46
CA ARG A 134 -3.80 -0.70 -2.71
C ARG A 134 -3.08 0.07 -3.82
N TYR A 135 -2.19 1.00 -3.46
CA TYR A 135 -1.46 1.82 -4.43
C TYR A 135 -0.06 1.27 -4.77
N ARG A 136 0.32 0.09 -4.25
CA ARG A 136 1.60 -0.57 -4.54
C ARG A 136 1.66 -1.26 -5.91
N VAL A 137 0.53 -1.41 -6.62
CA VAL A 137 0.45 -2.17 -7.89
C VAL A 137 1.59 -1.89 -8.89
N PRO A 138 2.05 -0.63 -9.12
CA PRO A 138 3.18 -0.38 -10.02
C PRO A 138 4.49 -1.04 -9.57
N ILE A 139 4.75 -1.09 -8.26
CA ILE A 139 5.90 -1.82 -7.69
C ILE A 139 5.74 -3.31 -7.94
N ASP A 140 4.55 -3.87 -7.71
CA ASP A 140 4.31 -5.31 -7.88
C ASP A 140 4.60 -5.75 -9.33
N VAL A 141 4.16 -4.95 -10.31
CA VAL A 141 4.47 -5.19 -11.74
C VAL A 141 5.97 -5.11 -12.01
N ALA A 142 6.66 -4.08 -11.50
CA ALA A 142 8.10 -3.95 -11.65
C ALA A 142 8.86 -5.14 -11.02
N MET A 143 8.44 -5.59 -9.84
CA MET A 143 9.01 -6.74 -9.15
C MET A 143 8.84 -8.03 -9.94
N ILE A 144 7.65 -8.28 -10.50
CA ILE A 144 7.37 -9.46 -11.33
C ILE A 144 8.27 -9.48 -12.57
N LEU A 145 8.40 -8.35 -13.27
CA LEU A 145 9.25 -8.24 -14.46
C LEU A 145 10.72 -8.48 -14.13
N VAL A 146 11.25 -7.84 -13.08
CA VAL A 146 12.65 -8.03 -12.66
C VAL A 146 12.90 -9.45 -12.16
N SER A 147 11.97 -10.02 -11.38
CA SER A 147 12.06 -11.40 -10.90
C SER A 147 12.10 -12.41 -12.04
N SER A 148 11.36 -12.17 -13.12
CA SER A 148 11.36 -13.02 -14.32
C SER A 148 12.76 -13.25 -14.88
N PHE A 149 13.63 -12.23 -14.90
CA PHE A 149 15.01 -12.37 -15.37
C PHE A 149 15.83 -13.33 -14.50
N SER A 150 15.70 -13.24 -13.19
CA SER A 150 16.41 -14.14 -12.26
C SER A 150 15.92 -15.59 -12.39
N LEU A 151 14.60 -15.78 -12.53
CA LEU A 151 13.99 -17.09 -12.72
C LEU A 151 14.40 -17.71 -14.06
N ALA A 152 14.39 -16.92 -15.13
CA ALA A 152 14.81 -17.36 -16.46
C ALA A 152 16.29 -17.79 -16.48
N TRP A 153 17.15 -17.11 -15.72
CA TRP A 153 18.56 -17.49 -15.58
C TRP A 153 18.77 -18.73 -14.70
N LEU A 154 17.98 -18.91 -13.63
CA LEU A 154 18.04 -20.09 -12.78
C LEU A 154 17.49 -21.34 -13.47
N TRP A 155 16.53 -21.18 -14.40
CA TRP A 155 15.80 -22.29 -15.01
C TRP A 155 16.69 -23.38 -15.62
N PRO A 156 17.72 -23.08 -16.44
CA PRO A 156 18.59 -24.12 -17.01
C PRO A 156 19.40 -24.88 -15.94
N HIS A 157 19.80 -24.19 -14.86
CA HIS A 157 20.57 -24.80 -13.77
C HIS A 157 19.70 -25.74 -12.92
N LEU A 158 18.41 -25.39 -12.74
CA LEU A 158 17.44 -26.21 -12.02
C LEU A 158 17.02 -27.44 -12.84
N VAL A 159 16.74 -27.27 -14.13
CA VAL A 159 16.27 -28.37 -15.00
C VAL A 159 17.41 -29.30 -15.42
N GLY A 160 18.63 -28.79 -15.61
CA GLY A 160 19.82 -29.60 -15.92
C GLY A 160 20.17 -30.56 -14.78
N GLY A 161 20.08 -30.10 -13.52
CA GLY A 161 20.29 -30.94 -12.34
C GLY A 161 19.23 -32.04 -12.19
N VAL A 162 17.97 -31.76 -12.55
CA VAL A 162 16.87 -32.75 -12.52
C VAL A 162 17.03 -33.81 -13.61
N ARG A 163 17.46 -33.45 -14.82
CA ARG A 163 17.69 -34.42 -15.91
C ARG A 163 18.86 -35.37 -15.62
N SER A 164 19.96 -34.82 -15.08
CA SER A 164 21.11 -35.60 -14.61
C SER A 164 20.72 -36.56 -13.46
N ALA A 165 19.91 -36.10 -12.51
CA ALA A 165 19.44 -36.93 -11.39
C ALA A 165 18.44 -38.02 -11.80
N LEU A 166 17.71 -37.83 -12.90
CA LEU A 166 16.75 -38.80 -13.45
C LEU A 166 17.36 -39.74 -14.50
N GLY A 167 18.67 -39.66 -14.76
CA GLY A 167 19.35 -40.50 -15.76
C GLY A 167 18.84 -40.28 -17.19
N ALA A 168 18.24 -39.13 -17.45
CA ALA A 168 17.64 -38.78 -18.73
C ALA A 168 18.60 -37.87 -19.54
N ASP A 169 19.83 -38.36 -19.76
CA ASP A 169 20.69 -37.88 -20.84
C ASP A 169 20.75 -38.97 -21.93
N PRO A 170 20.72 -38.62 -23.23
CA PRO A 170 20.77 -39.58 -24.33
C PRO A 170 22.12 -40.31 -24.47
#